data_AF-A0A6U0UXC3-F1
#
_entry.id   AF-A0A6U0UXC3-F1
#
_cell.length_a   1.000
_cell.length_b   1.000
_cell.length_c   1.000
_cell.angle_alpha   90.00
_cell.angle_beta   90.00
_cell.angle_gamma   90.00
#
_symmetry.space_group_name_H-M   'P 1'
#
loop_
_entity.id
_entity.type
_entity.pdbx_description
1 polymer ?
#
loop_
_entity_poly.entity_id
_entity_poly.type
_entity_poly.pdbx_seq_one_letter_code
_entity_poly.pdbx_strand_id
1 'polypeptide(L)'
;MSAQQDVASPVAPGELGQVVVRATVAFAKRNYVAMGLWALGLFITAFGSGFSVSGQQRAEYARIMNSVDSASLQDLEMAFFQADENYRYNKGWFSCNEECQHWQTKREHAQMALNSEQKKVESQVREAHRALGLFSTDTVGEARDLFWGAFAGGKRFAKRATYWDVIFMGVGMAMGRDESLPEFLLRVLIRVVMNLTVGLIFALITFLFSLASFLYTYAPDPLSALTFFGLAALAAASVVATYLLVVYVAAVGTVVGAASVASGYAGRLPGTRSAYIRNGHLRQNRGHSHYN
;
A
#
# COMPACT_ATOMS: atom_id res chain seq x y z
N MET A 1 -45.85 -4.48 33.37
CA MET A 1 -45.17 -3.69 32.31
C MET A 1 -44.13 -4.58 31.66
N SER A 2 -44.54 -5.30 30.62
CA SER A 2 -43.67 -6.17 29.82
C SER A 2 -42.99 -5.32 28.74
N ALA A 3 -41.67 -5.20 28.82
CA ALA A 3 -40.86 -4.60 27.76
C ALA A 3 -40.91 -5.52 26.53
N GLN A 4 -41.62 -5.09 25.50
CA GLN A 4 -41.58 -5.68 24.17
C GLN A 4 -40.19 -5.38 23.60
N GLN A 5 -39.34 -6.40 23.52
CA GLN A 5 -38.12 -6.33 22.72
C GLN A 5 -38.55 -6.23 21.26
N ASP A 6 -38.44 -5.04 20.69
CA ASP A 6 -38.49 -4.83 19.25
C ASP A 6 -37.33 -5.58 18.61
N VAL A 7 -37.63 -6.78 18.12
CA VAL A 7 -36.76 -7.51 17.21
C VAL A 7 -36.68 -6.67 15.94
N ALA A 8 -35.54 -6.01 15.72
CA ALA A 8 -35.28 -5.22 14.54
C ALA A 8 -35.59 -6.06 13.28
N SER A 9 -36.66 -5.68 12.59
CA SER A 9 -37.04 -6.26 11.31
C SER A 9 -35.87 -6.16 10.33
N PRO A 10 -35.63 -7.18 9.49
CA PRO A 10 -34.58 -7.12 8.49
C PRO A 10 -34.86 -5.94 7.54
N VAL A 11 -33.94 -4.97 7.52
CA VAL A 11 -34.05 -3.78 6.66
C VAL A 11 -34.14 -4.24 5.20
N ALA A 12 -35.18 -3.78 4.49
CA ALA A 12 -35.36 -4.14 3.10
C ALA A 12 -34.17 -3.65 2.25
N PRO A 13 -33.66 -4.45 1.29
CA PRO A 13 -32.47 -4.08 0.52
C PRO A 13 -32.60 -2.75 -0.25
N GLY A 14 -33.82 -2.33 -0.58
CA GLY A 14 -34.10 -1.02 -1.18
C GLY A 14 -33.90 0.17 -0.22
N GLU A 15 -34.13 -0.01 1.08
CA GLU A 15 -33.96 1.05 2.08
C GLU A 15 -32.49 1.27 2.45
N LEU A 16 -31.71 0.19 2.52
CA LEU A 16 -30.25 0.27 2.69
C LEU A 16 -29.60 1.03 1.53
N GLY A 17 -30.02 0.77 0.30
CA GLY A 17 -29.53 1.49 -0.88
C GLY A 17 -29.80 3.00 -0.79
N GLN A 18 -31.02 3.40 -0.38
CA GLN A 18 -31.36 4.81 -0.24
C GLN A 18 -30.61 5.50 0.92
N VAL A 19 -30.40 4.81 2.03
CA VAL A 19 -29.62 5.34 3.17
C VAL A 19 -28.15 5.54 2.77
N VAL A 20 -27.55 4.57 2.08
CA VAL A 20 -26.17 4.66 1.58
C VAL A 20 -26.05 5.82 0.59
N VAL A 21 -26.94 5.91 -0.40
CA VAL A 21 -26.93 7.00 -1.38
C VAL A 21 -27.07 8.36 -0.71
N ARG A 22 -28.00 8.52 0.24
CA ARG A 22 -28.17 9.79 0.98
C ARG A 22 -26.94 10.13 1.81
N ALA A 23 -26.33 9.15 2.48
CA ALA A 23 -25.10 9.33 3.25
C ALA A 23 -23.92 9.73 2.34
N THR A 24 -23.74 9.06 1.20
CA THR A 24 -22.70 9.40 0.22
C THR A 24 -22.89 10.80 -0.35
N VAL A 25 -24.14 11.17 -0.71
CA VAL A 25 -24.45 12.52 -1.22
C VAL A 25 -24.23 13.59 -0.14
N ALA A 26 -24.65 13.34 1.10
CA ALA A 26 -24.42 14.26 2.20
C ALA A 26 -22.91 14.44 2.49
N PHE A 27 -22.15 13.35 2.48
CA PHE A 27 -20.70 13.36 2.63
C PHE A 27 -20.01 14.13 1.50
N ALA A 28 -20.42 13.90 0.25
CA ALA A 28 -19.88 14.59 -0.92
C ALA A 28 -20.18 16.09 -0.88
N LYS A 29 -21.40 16.48 -0.49
CA LYS A 29 -21.78 17.90 -0.32
C LYS A 29 -20.99 18.57 0.80
N ARG A 30 -20.73 17.85 1.90
CA ARG A 30 -19.93 18.37 3.02
C ARG A 30 -18.45 18.50 2.66
N ASN A 31 -17.92 17.59 1.84
CA ASN A 31 -16.50 17.51 1.49
C ASN A 31 -16.24 17.76 0.00
N TYR A 32 -16.96 18.72 -0.60
CA TYR A 32 -16.92 18.96 -2.04
C TYR A 32 -15.51 19.31 -2.57
N VAL A 33 -14.70 20.02 -1.77
CA VAL A 33 -13.30 20.34 -2.12
C VAL A 33 -12.45 19.09 -2.19
N ALA A 34 -12.52 18.21 -1.18
CA ALA A 34 -11.74 16.99 -1.15
C ALA A 34 -12.15 16.02 -2.27
N MET A 35 -13.46 15.90 -2.54
CA MET A 35 -13.98 15.11 -3.66
C MET A 35 -13.57 15.70 -5.01
N GLY A 36 -13.57 17.02 -5.15
CA GLY A 36 -13.11 17.70 -6.36
C GLY A 36 -11.62 17.49 -6.62
N LEU A 37 -10.78 17.62 -5.58
CA LEU A 37 -9.35 17.36 -5.65
C LEU A 37 -9.06 15.88 -5.96
N TRP A 38 -9.80 14.96 -5.34
CA TRP A 38 -9.70 13.53 -5.63
C TRP A 38 -10.06 13.20 -7.09
N ALA A 39 -11.18 13.75 -7.59
CA ALA A 39 -11.59 13.59 -8.98
C ALA A 39 -10.57 14.22 -9.95
N LEU A 40 -10.02 15.38 -9.62
CA LEU A 40 -8.97 16.05 -10.40
C LEU A 40 -7.70 15.20 -10.44
N GLY A 41 -7.28 14.60 -9.32
CA GLY A 41 -6.11 13.72 -9.29
C GLY A 41 -6.30 12.46 -10.15
N LEU A 42 -7.49 11.88 -10.14
CA LEU A 42 -7.84 10.77 -11.05
C LEU A 42 -7.84 11.21 -12.52
N PHE A 43 -8.37 12.39 -12.81
CA PHE A 43 -8.34 12.97 -14.15
C PHE A 43 -6.90 13.17 -14.65
N ILE A 44 -6.02 13.74 -13.82
CA ILE A 44 -4.59 13.90 -14.14
C ILE A 44 -3.93 12.53 -14.39
N THR A 45 -4.25 11.53 -13.57
CA THR A 45 -3.69 10.18 -13.73
C THR A 45 -4.07 9.58 -15.09
N ALA A 46 -5.34 9.73 -15.48
CA ALA A 46 -5.87 9.15 -16.72
C ALA A 46 -5.44 9.91 -17.98
N PHE A 47 -5.36 11.23 -17.93
CA PHE A 47 -5.19 12.08 -19.13
C PHE A 47 -3.88 12.89 -19.16
N GLY A 48 -3.15 12.99 -18.06
CA GLY A 48 -1.88 13.73 -18.00
C GLY A 48 -0.76 12.98 -18.72
N SER A 49 -0.54 13.23 -20.00
CA SER A 49 0.53 12.60 -20.78
C SER A 49 1.81 13.45 -20.90
N GLY A 50 1.74 14.74 -20.55
CA GLY A 50 2.81 15.70 -20.83
C GLY A 50 2.82 16.18 -22.29
N PHE A 51 3.70 17.12 -22.60
CA PHE A 51 3.91 17.62 -23.96
C PHE A 51 4.93 16.74 -24.71
N SER A 52 4.70 16.54 -26.01
CA SER A 52 5.64 15.79 -26.86
C SER A 52 6.94 16.56 -27.03
N VAL A 53 8.06 15.92 -26.72
CA VAL A 53 9.41 16.48 -26.91
C VAL A 53 9.72 16.62 -28.39
N SER A 54 10.26 17.76 -28.82
CA SER A 54 10.69 17.99 -30.20
C SER A 54 11.90 17.11 -30.57
N GLY A 55 12.08 16.81 -31.86
CA GLY A 55 13.24 16.03 -32.33
C GLY A 55 14.59 16.65 -31.99
N GLN A 56 14.67 17.99 -31.94
CA GLN A 56 15.87 18.72 -31.56
C GLN A 56 16.22 18.53 -30.07
N GLN A 57 15.23 18.62 -29.18
CA GLN A 57 15.43 18.40 -27.75
C GLN A 57 15.87 16.96 -27.44
N ARG A 58 15.31 15.96 -28.15
CA ARG A 58 15.77 14.57 -28.04
C ARG A 58 17.20 14.38 -28.52
N ALA A 59 17.57 15.01 -29.63
CA ALA A 59 18.94 14.94 -30.14
C ALA A 59 19.94 15.59 -29.18
N GLU A 60 19.57 16.72 -28.57
CA GLU A 60 20.37 17.39 -27.54
C GLU A 60 20.52 16.54 -26.27
N TYR A 61 19.42 15.97 -25.77
CA TYR A 61 19.46 15.01 -24.66
C TYR A 61 20.39 13.83 -24.96
N ALA A 62 20.23 13.18 -26.13
CA ALA A 62 21.04 12.04 -26.51
C ALA A 62 22.53 12.41 -26.65
N ARG A 63 22.83 13.60 -27.18
CA ARG A 63 24.21 14.11 -27.27
C ARG A 63 24.86 14.23 -25.90
N ILE A 64 24.16 14.78 -24.91
CA ILE A 64 24.68 14.97 -23.54
C ILE A 64 24.80 13.62 -22.83
N MET A 65 23.79 12.75 -22.93
CA MET A 65 23.87 11.43 -22.29
C MET A 65 24.96 10.55 -22.89
N ASN A 66 25.27 10.68 -24.18
CA ASN A 66 26.39 9.98 -24.81
C ASN A 66 27.76 10.55 -24.39
N SER A 67 27.84 11.76 -23.82
CA SER A 67 29.10 12.31 -23.29
C SER A 67 29.33 12.00 -21.82
N VAL A 68 28.38 11.32 -21.15
CA VAL A 68 28.55 10.82 -19.79
C VAL A 68 29.43 9.56 -19.85
N ASP A 69 30.61 9.64 -19.26
CA ASP A 69 31.50 8.48 -19.14
C ASP A 69 31.05 7.58 -17.99
N SER A 70 30.22 6.59 -18.30
CA SER A 70 29.76 5.60 -17.34
C SER A 70 30.83 4.58 -16.95
N ALA A 71 31.87 4.39 -17.78
CA ALA A 71 32.90 3.38 -17.54
C ALA A 71 33.83 3.79 -16.39
N SER A 72 34.29 5.05 -16.39
CA SER A 72 35.12 5.55 -15.29
C SER A 72 34.39 5.55 -13.95
N LEU A 73 33.07 5.78 -13.94
CA LEU A 73 32.27 5.72 -12.71
C LEU A 73 32.20 4.29 -12.16
N GLN A 74 32.03 3.29 -13.01
CA GLN A 74 32.05 1.88 -12.60
C GLN A 74 33.41 1.47 -12.03
N ASP A 75 34.52 1.91 -12.65
CA ASP A 75 35.87 1.61 -12.15
C ASP A 75 36.11 2.20 -10.76
N LEU A 76 35.64 3.43 -10.52
CA LEU A 76 35.71 4.10 -9.22
C LEU A 76 34.84 3.42 -8.17
N GLU A 77 33.63 2.97 -8.54
CA GLU A 77 32.76 2.19 -7.65
C GLU A 77 33.43 0.88 -7.25
N MET A 78 34.00 0.13 -8.20
CA MET A 78 34.72 -1.10 -7.91
C MET A 78 35.91 -0.85 -6.97
N ALA A 79 36.70 0.19 -7.22
CA ALA A 79 37.82 0.56 -6.35
C ALA A 79 37.36 0.90 -4.92
N PHE A 80 36.23 1.60 -4.78
CA PHE A 80 35.62 1.88 -3.48
C PHE A 80 35.14 0.60 -2.79
N PHE A 81 34.41 -0.27 -3.49
CA PHE A 81 33.90 -1.52 -2.92
C PHE A 81 35.03 -2.45 -2.46
N GLN A 82 36.09 -2.58 -3.27
CA GLN A 82 37.27 -3.35 -2.89
C GLN A 82 37.94 -2.77 -1.63
N ALA A 83 38.07 -1.45 -1.53
CA ALA A 83 38.63 -0.82 -0.34
C ALA A 83 37.73 -0.95 0.90
N ASP A 84 36.41 -0.84 0.74
CA ASP A 84 35.41 -1.01 1.82
C ASP A 84 35.40 -2.44 2.35
N GLU A 85 35.43 -3.44 1.47
CA GLU A 85 35.48 -4.86 1.84
C GLU A 85 36.75 -5.18 2.62
N ASN A 86 37.92 -4.74 2.13
CA ASN A 86 39.19 -4.94 2.82
C ASN A 86 39.23 -4.20 4.18
N TYR A 87 38.65 -3.00 4.27
CA TYR A 87 38.51 -2.31 5.55
C TYR A 87 37.62 -3.10 6.53
N ARG A 88 36.46 -3.60 6.08
CA ARG A 88 35.54 -4.38 6.92
C ARG A 88 36.14 -5.71 7.37
N TYR A 89 36.95 -6.35 6.53
CA TYR A 89 37.64 -7.60 6.86
C TYR A 89 38.74 -7.39 7.92
N ASN A 90 39.52 -6.32 7.80
CA ASN A 90 40.64 -6.02 8.71
C ASN A 90 40.22 -5.24 9.96
N LYS A 91 38.96 -4.77 10.03
CA LYS A 91 38.44 -4.04 11.18
C LYS A 91 38.14 -4.99 12.34
N GLY A 92 38.84 -4.80 13.46
CA GLY A 92 38.52 -5.45 14.72
C GLY A 92 37.25 -4.88 15.34
N TRP A 93 36.64 -5.64 16.27
CA TRP A 93 35.42 -5.23 16.96
C TRP A 93 35.60 -3.93 17.78
N PHE A 94 36.80 -3.68 18.30
CA PHE A 94 37.14 -2.45 19.06
C PHE A 94 38.51 -1.82 18.73
N SER A 95 39.23 -2.29 17.69
CA SER A 95 40.56 -1.76 17.36
C SER A 95 40.82 -1.75 15.85
N CYS A 96 41.68 -0.83 15.41
CA CYS A 96 42.13 -0.68 14.03
C CYS A 96 43.66 -0.69 14.05
N ASN A 97 44.26 -1.74 13.50
CA ASN A 97 45.71 -1.88 13.32
C ASN A 97 46.21 -1.04 12.14
N GLU A 98 47.52 -1.05 11.87
CA GLU A 98 48.14 -0.30 10.77
C GLU A 98 47.56 -0.69 9.40
N GLU A 99 47.28 -1.98 9.18
CA GLU A 99 46.61 -2.46 7.95
C GLU A 99 45.19 -1.90 7.81
N CYS A 100 44.42 -1.87 8.90
CA CYS A 100 43.09 -1.25 8.93
C CYS A 100 43.15 0.26 8.65
N GLN A 101 44.14 0.98 9.19
CA GLN A 101 44.32 2.42 8.92
C GLN A 101 44.71 2.69 7.46
N HIS A 102 45.55 1.84 6.87
CA HIS A 102 45.90 1.91 5.45
C HIS A 102 44.67 1.73 4.54
N TRP A 103 43.86 0.69 4.80
CA TRP A 103 42.64 0.45 4.04
C TRP A 103 41.56 1.51 4.28
N GLN A 104 41.47 2.06 5.49
CA GLN A 104 40.60 3.20 5.78
C GLN A 104 40.99 4.41 4.92
N THR A 105 42.28 4.75 4.88
CA THR A 105 42.77 5.89 4.09
C THR A 105 42.50 5.67 2.59
N LYS A 106 42.75 4.46 2.07
CA LYS A 106 42.41 4.09 0.68
C LYS A 106 40.93 4.22 0.39
N ARG A 107 40.06 3.75 1.31
CA ARG A 107 38.61 3.86 1.19
C ARG A 107 38.16 5.31 1.17
N GLU A 108 38.71 6.16 2.03
CA GLU A 108 38.39 7.59 2.08
C GLU A 108 38.81 8.29 0.78
N HIS A 109 40.00 8.00 0.24
CA HIS A 109 40.42 8.53 -1.05
C HIS A 109 39.54 8.02 -2.21
N ALA A 110 39.23 6.73 -2.25
CA ALA A 110 38.33 6.16 -3.26
C ALA A 110 36.93 6.78 -3.18
N GLN A 111 36.40 6.98 -1.97
CA GLN A 111 35.12 7.66 -1.74
C GLN A 111 35.16 9.11 -2.23
N MET A 112 36.24 9.85 -1.95
CA MET A 112 36.39 11.23 -2.42
C MET A 112 36.43 11.30 -3.96
N ALA A 113 37.20 10.41 -4.60
CA ALA A 113 37.28 10.31 -6.06
C ALA A 113 35.90 9.99 -6.66
N LEU A 114 35.23 8.96 -6.13
CA LEU A 114 33.88 8.56 -6.56
C LEU A 114 32.87 9.70 -6.40
N ASN A 115 32.84 10.36 -5.24
CA ASN A 115 31.92 11.47 -4.98
C ASN A 115 32.16 12.66 -5.94
N SER A 116 33.41 12.91 -6.30
CA SER A 116 33.75 13.99 -7.22
C SER A 116 33.26 13.70 -8.65
N GLU A 117 33.36 12.44 -9.09
CA GLU A 117 32.93 12.03 -10.42
C GLU A 117 31.41 11.88 -10.50
N GLN A 118 30.78 11.30 -9.48
CA GLN A 118 29.32 11.25 -9.35
C GLN A 118 28.70 12.65 -9.47
N LYS A 119 29.27 13.67 -8.80
CA LYS A 119 28.79 15.06 -8.93
C LYS A 119 28.89 15.60 -10.35
N LYS A 120 29.93 15.22 -11.12
CA LYS A 120 30.05 15.63 -12.53
C LYS A 120 29.00 14.94 -13.38
N VAL A 121 28.83 13.63 -13.23
CA VAL A 121 27.80 12.84 -13.93
C VAL A 121 26.41 13.39 -13.61
N GLU A 122 26.10 13.62 -12.33
CA GLU A 122 24.84 14.24 -11.91
C GLU A 122 24.63 15.62 -12.54
N SER A 123 25.69 16.42 -12.70
CA SER A 123 25.58 17.73 -13.34
C SER A 123 25.27 17.65 -14.83
N GLN A 124 25.86 16.68 -15.54
CA GLN A 124 25.61 16.43 -16.97
C GLN A 124 24.21 15.86 -17.19
N VAL A 125 23.80 14.89 -16.36
CA VAL A 125 22.46 14.30 -16.38
C VAL A 125 21.41 15.39 -16.11
N ARG A 126 21.66 16.28 -15.14
CA ARG A 126 20.80 17.45 -14.88
C ARG A 126 20.69 18.38 -16.09
N GLU A 127 21.80 18.63 -16.79
CA GLU A 127 21.79 19.45 -18.00
C GLU A 127 20.96 18.80 -19.12
N ALA A 128 21.11 17.49 -19.32
CA ALA A 128 20.31 16.72 -20.27
C ALA A 128 18.82 16.82 -19.94
N HIS A 129 18.44 16.61 -18.68
CA HIS A 129 17.05 16.68 -18.24
C HIS A 129 16.44 18.08 -18.36
N ARG A 130 17.22 19.14 -18.17
CA ARG A 130 16.77 20.52 -18.40
C ARG A 130 16.34 20.77 -19.85
N ALA A 131 16.98 20.12 -20.82
CA ALA A 131 16.63 20.29 -22.23
C ALA A 131 15.24 19.70 -22.59
N LEU A 132 14.81 18.64 -21.89
CA LEU A 132 13.52 17.99 -22.12
C LEU A 132 12.35 18.79 -21.51
N GLY A 133 12.58 19.41 -20.35
CA GLY A 133 11.57 20.14 -19.60
C GLY A 133 10.70 19.24 -18.71
N LEU A 134 10.13 19.85 -17.66
CA LEU A 134 9.52 19.11 -16.56
C LEU A 134 8.19 18.43 -16.91
N PHE A 135 7.39 19.05 -17.78
CA PHE A 135 6.10 18.50 -18.22
C PHE A 135 6.20 17.66 -19.50
N SER A 136 7.42 17.24 -19.87
CA SER A 136 7.61 16.40 -21.05
C SER A 136 7.02 15.00 -20.86
N THR A 137 6.69 14.33 -21.96
CA THR A 137 6.24 12.92 -21.92
C THR A 137 7.21 12.01 -21.17
N ASP A 138 8.50 12.26 -21.33
CA ASP A 138 9.58 11.41 -20.82
C ASP A 138 9.69 11.61 -19.29
N THR A 139 9.70 12.87 -18.82
CA THR A 139 9.69 13.20 -17.39
C THR A 139 8.43 12.72 -16.67
N VAL A 140 7.25 12.87 -17.30
CA VAL A 140 5.98 12.38 -16.75
C VAL A 140 5.98 10.84 -16.69
N GLY A 141 6.59 10.17 -17.67
CA GLY A 141 6.82 8.73 -17.67
C GLY A 141 7.69 8.29 -16.49
N GLU A 142 8.85 8.90 -16.30
CA GLU A 142 9.75 8.61 -15.18
C GLU A 142 9.07 8.84 -13.82
N ALA A 143 8.32 9.94 -13.66
CA ALA A 143 7.56 10.21 -12.44
C ALA A 143 6.47 9.14 -12.17
N ARG A 144 5.83 8.62 -13.23
CA ARG A 144 4.87 7.50 -13.12
C ARG A 144 5.58 6.21 -12.71
N ASP A 145 6.75 5.92 -13.25
CA ASP A 145 7.51 4.73 -12.90
C ASP A 145 7.98 4.78 -11.44
N LEU A 146 8.40 5.96 -10.96
CA LEU A 146 8.68 6.19 -9.55
C LEU A 146 7.46 5.89 -8.66
N PHE A 147 6.27 6.39 -9.05
CA PHE A 147 5.03 6.10 -8.34
C PHE A 147 4.72 4.60 -8.33
N TRP A 148 4.73 3.93 -9.48
CA TRP A 148 4.39 2.51 -9.58
C TRP A 148 5.42 1.62 -8.88
N GLY A 149 6.69 2.01 -8.89
CA GLY A 149 7.75 1.37 -8.12
C GLY A 149 7.47 1.43 -6.62
N ALA A 150 7.15 2.61 -6.09
CA ALA A 150 6.79 2.81 -4.69
C ALA A 150 5.50 2.06 -4.33
N PHE A 151 4.45 2.16 -5.16
CA PHE A 151 3.17 1.49 -4.99
C PHE A 151 3.32 -0.04 -4.96
N ALA A 152 4.12 -0.61 -5.88
CA ALA A 152 4.45 -2.03 -5.87
C ALA A 152 5.25 -2.41 -4.61
N GLY A 153 6.16 -1.53 -4.16
CA GLY A 153 6.87 -1.68 -2.88
C GLY A 153 5.92 -1.79 -1.68
N GLY A 154 4.94 -0.89 -1.58
CA GLY A 154 3.91 -0.92 -0.55
C GLY A 154 3.08 -2.21 -0.55
N LYS A 155 2.66 -2.67 -1.73
CA LYS A 155 1.96 -3.95 -1.87
C LYS A 155 2.83 -5.15 -1.45
N ARG A 156 4.12 -5.15 -1.80
CA ARG A 156 5.07 -6.20 -1.38
C ARG A 156 5.29 -6.18 0.14
N PHE A 157 5.37 -5.00 0.74
CA PHE A 157 5.42 -4.86 2.20
C PHE A 157 4.17 -5.47 2.84
N ALA A 158 2.97 -5.07 2.39
CA ALA A 158 1.71 -5.58 2.92
C ALA A 158 1.59 -7.10 2.84
N LYS A 159 2.02 -7.70 1.72
CA LYS A 159 2.08 -9.17 1.56
C LYS A 159 3.01 -9.82 2.57
N ARG A 160 4.24 -9.28 2.75
CA ARG A 160 5.21 -9.80 3.73
C ARG A 160 4.71 -9.67 5.16
N ALA A 161 4.15 -8.52 5.52
CA ALA A 161 3.56 -8.29 6.84
C ALA A 161 2.42 -9.27 7.11
N THR A 162 1.50 -9.43 6.16
CA THR A 162 0.40 -10.38 6.27
C THR A 162 0.89 -11.83 6.38
N TYR A 163 1.92 -12.21 5.61
CA TYR A 163 2.52 -13.53 5.68
C TYR A 163 3.05 -13.84 7.09
N TRP A 164 3.79 -12.88 7.68
CA TRP A 164 4.26 -13.00 9.05
C TRP A 164 3.12 -13.06 10.06
N ASP A 165 2.10 -12.21 9.92
CA ASP A 165 0.91 -12.23 10.77
C ASP A 165 0.20 -13.60 10.75
N VAL A 166 0.02 -14.18 9.57
CA VAL A 166 -0.63 -15.50 9.39
C VAL A 166 0.21 -16.61 10.02
N ILE A 167 1.54 -16.59 9.83
CA ILE A 167 2.44 -17.58 10.46
C ILE A 167 2.36 -17.50 11.97
N PHE A 168 2.49 -16.31 12.56
CA PHE A 168 2.48 -16.18 14.02
C PHE A 168 1.08 -16.43 14.62
N MET A 169 0.01 -16.18 13.87
CA MET A 169 -1.34 -16.62 14.24
C MET A 169 -1.49 -18.13 14.21
N GLY A 170 -0.89 -18.82 13.23
CA GLY A 170 -1.04 -20.27 13.02
C GLY A 170 -0.06 -21.15 13.82
N VAL A 171 1.16 -20.69 14.08
CA VAL A 171 2.25 -21.51 14.68
C VAL A 171 2.34 -21.34 16.21
N GLY A 172 1.81 -20.25 16.78
CA GLY A 172 2.27 -19.79 18.09
C GLY A 172 1.25 -19.77 19.23
N MET A 173 0.25 -18.88 19.19
CA MET A 173 -0.38 -18.42 20.45
C MET A 173 -1.84 -17.95 20.34
N ALA A 174 -2.50 -18.02 19.17
CA ALA A 174 -3.83 -17.40 18.97
C ALA A 174 -4.92 -18.30 18.38
N MET A 175 -4.59 -19.51 17.88
CA MET A 175 -5.63 -20.52 17.63
C MET A 175 -6.03 -21.09 18.99
N GLY A 176 -7.04 -20.48 19.60
CA GLY A 176 -7.85 -21.20 20.57
C GLY A 176 -8.32 -22.48 19.89
N ARG A 177 -8.27 -23.61 20.61
CA ARG A 177 -8.62 -24.94 20.07
C ARG A 177 -10.03 -25.03 19.46
N ASP A 178 -10.84 -23.98 19.67
CA ASP A 178 -12.24 -23.86 19.31
C ASP A 178 -12.53 -22.77 18.24
N GLU A 179 -11.50 -22.14 17.63
CA GLU A 179 -11.73 -21.10 16.62
C GLU A 179 -12.27 -21.67 15.31
N SER A 180 -13.42 -21.15 14.84
CA SER A 180 -14.04 -21.60 13.60
C SER A 180 -13.27 -21.09 12.37
N LEU A 181 -13.17 -21.90 11.31
CA LEU A 181 -12.49 -21.51 10.06
C LEU A 181 -12.96 -20.15 9.50
N PRO A 182 -14.26 -19.80 9.52
CA PRO A 182 -14.72 -18.48 9.09
C PRO A 182 -14.21 -17.31 9.95
N GLU A 183 -14.12 -17.48 11.26
CA GLU A 183 -13.58 -16.46 12.18
C GLU A 183 -12.10 -16.22 11.91
N PHE A 184 -11.34 -17.30 11.72
CA PHE A 184 -9.93 -17.23 11.34
C PHE A 184 -9.75 -16.47 10.01
N LEU A 185 -10.52 -16.82 8.98
CA LEU A 185 -10.45 -16.15 7.67
C LEU A 185 -10.84 -14.68 7.75
N LEU A 186 -11.85 -14.32 8.54
CA LEU A 186 -12.24 -12.93 8.76
C LEU A 186 -11.12 -12.14 9.44
N ARG A 187 -10.47 -12.72 10.46
CA ARG A 187 -9.32 -12.11 11.14
C ARG A 187 -8.15 -11.90 10.19
N VAL A 188 -7.85 -12.88 9.35
CA VAL A 188 -6.82 -12.77 8.30
C VAL A 188 -7.19 -11.67 7.29
N LEU A 189 -8.45 -11.61 6.85
CA LEU A 189 -8.92 -10.56 5.94
C LEU A 189 -8.72 -9.16 6.53
N ILE A 190 -9.08 -8.95 7.80
CA ILE A 190 -8.87 -7.65 8.47
C ILE A 190 -7.38 -7.30 8.50
N ARG A 191 -6.51 -8.26 8.81
CA ARG A 191 -5.05 -8.06 8.82
C ARG A 191 -4.51 -7.72 7.43
N VAL A 192 -4.97 -8.41 6.38
CA VAL A 192 -4.62 -8.11 4.98
C VAL A 192 -4.96 -6.65 4.66
N VAL A 193 -6.18 -6.22 4.98
CA VAL A 193 -6.65 -4.85 4.69
C VAL A 193 -5.84 -3.82 5.47
N MET A 194 -5.62 -4.02 6.77
CA MET A 194 -4.84 -3.10 7.60
C MET A 194 -3.38 -2.99 7.15
N ASN A 195 -2.72 -4.11 6.87
CA ASN A 195 -1.34 -4.15 6.40
C ASN A 195 -1.20 -3.50 5.02
N LEU A 196 -2.21 -3.67 4.16
CA LEU A 196 -2.26 -3.01 2.86
C LEU A 196 -2.44 -1.50 3.00
N THR A 197 -3.29 -1.04 3.92
CA THR A 197 -3.45 0.39 4.23
C THR A 197 -2.13 1.01 4.66
N VAL A 198 -1.44 0.41 5.62
CA VAL A 198 -0.12 0.88 6.07
C VAL A 198 0.89 0.86 4.92
N GLY A 199 0.93 -0.22 4.14
CA GLY A 199 1.85 -0.35 3.01
C GLY A 199 1.63 0.70 1.93
N LEU A 200 0.39 1.06 1.62
CA LEU A 200 0.06 2.06 0.60
C LEU A 200 0.25 3.50 1.09
N ILE A 201 0.01 3.78 2.38
CA ILE A 201 0.37 5.07 2.99
C ILE A 201 1.88 5.25 2.95
N PHE A 202 2.64 4.22 3.33
CA PHE A 202 4.09 4.26 3.26
C PHE A 202 4.58 4.45 1.82
N ALA A 203 4.00 3.74 0.85
CA ALA A 203 4.30 3.93 -0.57
C ALA A 203 4.07 5.36 -1.04
N LEU A 204 2.96 6.00 -0.61
CA LEU A 204 2.70 7.40 -0.93
C LEU A 204 3.79 8.31 -0.37
N ILE A 205 4.16 8.13 0.90
CA ILE A 205 5.22 8.91 1.55
C ILE A 205 6.56 8.72 0.82
N THR A 206 6.96 7.48 0.54
CA THR A 206 8.18 7.17 -0.21
C THR A 206 8.16 7.83 -1.59
N PHE A 207 7.04 7.75 -2.31
CA PHE A 207 6.88 8.42 -3.59
C PHE A 207 7.07 9.93 -3.49
N LEU A 208 6.49 10.60 -2.48
CA LEU A 208 6.66 12.05 -2.30
C LEU A 208 8.13 12.44 -2.08
N PHE A 209 8.87 11.67 -1.26
CA PHE A 209 10.30 11.91 -1.07
C PHE A 209 11.11 11.63 -2.34
N SER A 210 10.85 10.52 -3.02
CA SER A 210 11.51 10.19 -4.29
C SER A 210 11.22 11.24 -5.36
N LEU A 211 9.99 11.74 -5.43
CA LEU A 211 9.59 12.79 -6.35
C LEU A 211 10.28 14.12 -6.03
N ALA A 212 10.39 14.49 -4.76
CA ALA A 212 11.13 15.69 -4.37
C ALA A 212 12.61 15.61 -4.75
N SER A 213 13.24 14.45 -4.51
CA SER A 213 14.62 14.19 -4.93
C SER A 213 14.77 14.22 -6.46
N PHE A 214 13.81 13.64 -7.18
CA PHE A 214 13.74 13.66 -8.63
C PHE A 214 13.60 15.09 -9.17
N LEU A 215 12.75 15.93 -8.58
CA LEU A 215 12.64 17.33 -9.02
C LEU A 215 13.93 18.13 -8.79
N TYR A 216 14.67 17.80 -7.74
CA TYR A 216 15.95 18.45 -7.48
C TYR A 216 16.98 18.19 -8.59
N THR A 217 16.97 16.99 -9.21
CA THR A 217 17.90 16.68 -10.31
C THR A 217 17.56 17.43 -11.60
N TYR A 218 16.30 17.84 -11.80
CA TYR A 218 15.90 18.63 -12.98
C TYR A 218 16.22 20.13 -12.83
N ALA A 219 16.50 20.59 -11.60
CA ALA A 219 16.66 22.01 -11.24
C ALA A 219 15.70 22.96 -11.98
N PRO A 220 14.38 22.69 -11.93
CA PRO A 220 13.37 23.53 -12.55
C PRO A 220 13.27 24.89 -11.85
N ASP A 221 12.58 25.84 -12.48
CA ASP A 221 12.13 27.03 -11.77
C ASP A 221 11.21 26.62 -10.59
N PRO A 222 11.27 27.34 -9.44
CA PRO A 222 10.55 26.93 -8.23
C PRO A 222 9.03 26.77 -8.43
N LEU A 223 8.45 27.54 -9.37
CA LEU A 223 7.02 27.51 -9.64
C LEU A 223 6.62 26.25 -10.43
N SER A 224 7.37 25.89 -11.48
CA SER A 224 7.18 24.65 -12.22
C SER A 224 7.41 23.42 -11.33
N ALA A 225 8.42 23.47 -10.45
CA ALA A 225 8.68 22.42 -9.48
C ALA A 225 7.48 22.19 -8.56
N LEU A 226 6.96 23.28 -7.97
CA LEU A 226 5.85 23.24 -7.04
C LEU A 226 4.55 22.77 -7.71
N THR A 227 4.27 23.26 -8.92
CA THR A 227 3.08 22.87 -9.68
C THR A 227 3.15 21.40 -10.09
N PHE A 228 4.27 20.93 -10.61
CA PHE A 228 4.45 19.51 -10.96
C PHE A 228 4.35 18.62 -9.72
N PHE A 229 5.03 18.98 -8.63
CA PHE A 229 4.95 18.25 -7.37
C PHE A 229 3.52 18.16 -6.86
N GLY A 230 2.80 19.29 -6.82
CA GLY A 230 1.42 19.36 -6.35
C GLY A 230 0.47 18.50 -7.19
N LEU A 231 0.57 18.57 -8.52
CA LEU A 231 -0.26 17.76 -9.43
C LEU A 231 0.05 16.26 -9.31
N ALA A 232 1.33 15.89 -9.27
CA ALA A 232 1.75 14.49 -9.14
C ALA A 232 1.41 13.91 -7.75
N ALA A 233 1.59 14.68 -6.68
CA ALA A 233 1.21 14.30 -5.32
C ALA A 233 -0.31 14.10 -5.21
N LEU A 234 -1.09 15.02 -5.79
CA LEU A 234 -2.54 14.91 -5.83
C LEU A 234 -3.02 13.68 -6.61
N ALA A 235 -2.42 13.42 -7.78
CA ALA A 235 -2.69 12.24 -8.58
C ALA A 235 -2.39 10.95 -7.80
N ALA A 236 -1.19 10.83 -7.23
CA ALA A 236 -0.78 9.67 -6.44
C ALA A 236 -1.68 9.43 -5.22
N ALA A 237 -2.01 10.48 -4.46
CA ALA A 237 -2.92 10.38 -3.33
C ALA A 237 -4.32 9.92 -3.76
N SER A 238 -4.80 10.38 -4.91
CA SER A 238 -6.10 10.00 -5.45
C SER A 238 -6.15 8.53 -5.89
N VAL A 239 -5.08 8.04 -6.52
CA VAL A 239 -4.94 6.61 -6.87
C VAL A 239 -4.91 5.74 -5.61
N VAL A 240 -4.11 6.12 -4.60
CA VAL A 240 -4.02 5.38 -3.33
C VAL A 240 -5.38 5.37 -2.61
N ALA A 241 -6.04 6.51 -2.50
CA ALA A 241 -7.36 6.61 -1.89
C ALA A 241 -8.40 5.75 -2.61
N THR A 242 -8.40 5.77 -3.95
CA THR A 242 -9.31 4.95 -4.77
C THR A 242 -9.06 3.47 -4.56
N TYR A 243 -7.79 3.06 -4.56
CA TYR A 243 -7.42 1.68 -4.35
C TYR A 243 -7.84 1.19 -2.96
N LEU A 244 -7.62 1.98 -1.92
CA LEU A 244 -8.07 1.65 -0.57
C LEU A 244 -9.59 1.54 -0.51
N LEU A 245 -10.32 2.52 -1.07
CA LEU A 245 -11.78 2.48 -1.12
C LEU A 245 -12.27 1.16 -1.75
N VAL A 246 -11.72 0.79 -2.90
CA VAL A 246 -12.08 -0.46 -3.59
C VAL A 246 -11.81 -1.68 -2.70
N VAL A 247 -10.66 -1.73 -2.02
CA VAL A 247 -10.32 -2.85 -1.12
C VAL A 247 -11.27 -2.92 0.08
N TYR A 248 -11.57 -1.79 0.72
CA TYR A 248 -12.49 -1.75 1.86
C TYR A 248 -13.91 -2.15 1.46
N VAL A 249 -14.40 -1.64 0.32
CA VAL A 249 -15.71 -2.02 -0.23
C VAL A 249 -15.74 -3.51 -0.57
N ALA A 250 -14.68 -4.04 -1.19
CA ALA A 250 -14.58 -5.47 -1.48
C ALA A 250 -14.58 -6.32 -0.19
N ALA A 251 -13.80 -5.92 0.82
CA ALA A 251 -13.75 -6.63 2.10
C ALA A 251 -15.12 -6.65 2.80
N VAL A 252 -15.80 -5.50 2.93
CA VAL A 252 -17.15 -5.43 3.51
C VAL A 252 -18.14 -6.25 2.68
N GLY A 253 -18.07 -6.14 1.34
CA GLY A 253 -18.91 -6.91 0.42
C GLY A 253 -18.77 -8.41 0.59
N THR A 254 -17.55 -8.93 0.79
CA THR A 254 -17.32 -10.36 1.04
C THR A 254 -17.96 -10.84 2.34
N VAL A 255 -17.89 -10.05 3.41
CA VAL A 255 -18.46 -10.40 4.72
C VAL A 255 -19.98 -10.38 4.67
N VAL A 256 -20.59 -9.33 4.10
CA VAL A 256 -22.05 -9.20 3.98
C VAL A 256 -22.61 -10.26 3.03
N GLY A 257 -21.92 -10.54 1.92
CA GLY A 257 -22.28 -11.61 0.99
C GLY A 257 -22.28 -12.99 1.67
N ALA A 258 -21.24 -13.31 2.43
CA ALA A 258 -21.18 -14.58 3.16
C ALA A 258 -22.31 -14.69 4.21
N ALA A 259 -22.58 -13.62 4.96
CA ALA A 259 -23.62 -13.61 5.99
C ALA A 259 -25.04 -13.75 5.40
N SER A 260 -25.33 -13.07 4.28
CA SER A 260 -26.63 -13.17 3.58
C SER A 260 -26.87 -14.56 2.97
N VAL A 261 -25.82 -15.21 2.48
CA VAL A 261 -25.89 -16.60 2.00
C VAL A 261 -26.13 -17.56 3.17
N ALA A 262 -25.40 -17.41 4.28
CA ALA A 262 -25.55 -18.25 5.47
C ALA A 262 -26.96 -18.14 6.08
N SER A 263 -27.52 -16.93 6.17
CA SER A 263 -28.89 -16.72 6.67
C SER A 263 -29.96 -17.30 5.73
N GLY A 264 -29.73 -17.28 4.41
CA GLY A 264 -30.59 -17.93 3.43
C GLY A 264 -30.64 -19.46 3.56
N TYR A 265 -29.54 -20.10 3.98
CA TYR A 265 -29.53 -21.53 4.32
C TYR A 265 -30.16 -21.82 5.69
N ALA A 266 -29.95 -20.96 6.69
CA ALA A 266 -30.56 -21.09 8.01
C ALA A 266 -32.10 -21.00 7.96
N GLY A 267 -32.65 -20.19 7.05
CA GLY A 267 -34.10 -20.09 6.80
C GLY A 267 -34.71 -21.29 6.07
N ARG A 268 -33.90 -22.23 5.56
CA ARG A 268 -34.35 -23.46 4.88
C ARG A 268 -34.25 -24.72 5.74
N LEU A 269 -33.88 -24.62 7.02
CA LEU A 269 -34.00 -25.73 7.95
C LEU A 269 -35.46 -25.82 8.44
N PRO A 270 -36.28 -26.80 7.97
CA PRO A 270 -37.57 -27.05 8.58
C PRO A 270 -37.37 -27.39 10.05
N GLY A 271 -38.12 -26.70 10.92
CA GLY A 271 -37.90 -26.67 12.35
C GLY A 271 -37.85 -28.05 13.01
N THR A 272 -36.67 -28.42 13.53
CA THR A 272 -36.53 -29.32 14.68
C THR A 272 -36.80 -28.56 15.98
N ARG A 273 -37.98 -27.94 16.09
CA ARG A 273 -38.57 -27.46 17.34
C ARG A 273 -39.91 -28.15 17.56
N SER A 274 -39.92 -29.48 17.64
CA SER A 274 -41.13 -30.22 18.04
C SER A 274 -40.81 -31.69 18.37
N ALA A 275 -40.18 -31.95 19.51
CA ALA A 275 -40.05 -33.34 20.02
C ALA A 275 -39.74 -33.49 21.53
N TYR A 276 -39.56 -32.42 22.31
CA TYR A 276 -39.19 -32.58 23.74
C TYR A 276 -40.26 -32.17 24.76
N ILE A 277 -41.38 -31.58 24.33
CA ILE A 277 -42.52 -31.22 25.21
C ILE A 277 -43.79 -31.91 24.70
N ARG A 278 -43.83 -33.25 24.70
CA ARG A 278 -45.10 -33.99 24.60
C ARG A 278 -45.08 -35.42 25.16
N ASN A 279 -44.03 -35.85 25.87
CA ASN A 279 -44.00 -37.20 26.47
C ASN A 279 -43.91 -37.21 28.00
N GLY A 280 -44.20 -36.08 28.66
CA GLY A 280 -44.20 -35.99 30.13
C GLY A 280 -45.55 -36.24 30.82
N HIS A 281 -46.65 -36.43 30.08
CA HIS A 281 -48.01 -36.41 30.67
C HIS A 281 -48.89 -37.65 30.44
N LEU A 282 -48.35 -38.80 30.03
CA LEU A 282 -49.18 -40.00 29.77
C LEU A 282 -48.77 -41.31 30.46
N ARG A 283 -47.92 -41.28 31.48
CA ARG A 283 -47.75 -42.39 32.46
C ARG A 283 -47.53 -41.72 33.81
N GLN A 284 -48.48 -41.68 34.73
CA GLN A 284 -48.64 -42.77 35.69
C GLN A 284 -49.94 -42.51 36.50
N ASN A 285 -51.09 -42.90 35.96
CA ASN A 285 -52.31 -43.08 36.73
C ASN A 285 -52.93 -44.44 36.40
N ARG A 286 -52.49 -45.44 37.17
CA ARG A 286 -53.00 -46.82 37.33
C ARG A 286 -52.13 -47.37 38.48
N GLY A 287 -52.58 -47.69 39.68
CA GLY A 287 -53.93 -47.94 40.20
C GLY A 287 -53.82 -49.18 41.08
N HIS A 288 -54.39 -49.12 42.29
CA HIS A 288 -54.73 -50.24 43.21
C HIS A 288 -53.57 -51.07 43.79
N SER A 289 -53.65 -51.72 44.96
CA SER A 289 -54.50 -51.71 46.15
C SER A 289 -53.86 -52.75 47.11
N HIS A 290 -54.19 -52.70 48.40
CA HIS A 290 -54.25 -53.83 49.36
C HIS A 290 -53.03 -54.35 50.15
N TYR A 291 -53.26 -54.39 51.49
CA TYR A 291 -52.81 -55.29 52.59
C TYR A 291 -51.30 -55.54 52.76
N ASN A 292 -50.66 -55.50 53.94
CA ASN A 292 -51.03 -55.51 55.36
C ASN A 292 -50.11 -54.56 56.15
#